data_AF-A0A2W5YQU4-F1
#
_entry.id   AF-A0A2W5YQU4-F1
#
_cell.length_a   1.000
_cell.length_b   1.000
_cell.length_c   1.000
_cell.angle_alpha   90.00
_cell.angle_beta   90.00
_cell.angle_gamma   90.00
#
_symmetry.space_group_name_H-M   'P 1'
#
loop_
_entity.id
_entity.type
_entity.pdbx_description
1 polymer ?
#
loop_
_entity_poly.entity_id
_entity_poly.type
_entity_poly.pdbx_seq_one_letter_code
_entity_poly.pdbx_strand_id
1 'polypeptide(L)'
;MNIAKNQFSILTISLLIFGTAAVTRAADPAAAAAHGNKGHELSQAAKYDEAIVEYTKAIELSPKDVRLYVDRGLVYRTAAKVPEAMADFTKAIELEPKNELGYFERGRTLLGQNQFDAALTDLNKAIELNPNNMVAFERRGLTYHNLRKWNEAIADYTVAITKDPTNVMALRKRADTYYAMNQFQLALPDLEAALKLKPGDPDIMQNLQYVQAKMATPRPVVQAPVVAPTPPPSEPMSMQMKIGIGAGALLVIVILIIIIARKRSRGY
;
A
#
# COMPACT_ATOMS: atom_id res chain seq x y z
N MET A 1 21.20 -84.59 -8.75
CA MET A 1 20.38 -85.02 -7.59
C MET A 1 20.92 -84.26 -6.36
N ASN A 2 20.05 -83.57 -5.62
CA ASN A 2 20.29 -82.66 -4.46
C ASN A 2 21.00 -81.33 -4.77
N ILE A 3 20.35 -80.15 -4.78
CA ILE A 3 19.58 -79.38 -3.77
C ILE A 3 20.48 -78.74 -2.68
N ALA A 4 20.20 -77.44 -2.42
CA ALA A 4 20.59 -76.57 -1.28
C ALA A 4 21.91 -75.78 -1.45
N LYS A 5 22.03 -74.46 -1.18
CA LYS A 5 21.20 -73.40 -0.55
C LYS A 5 21.83 -72.06 -0.99
N ASN A 6 21.11 -71.14 -1.63
CA ASN A 6 20.45 -69.99 -1.01
C ASN A 6 21.32 -69.16 -0.04
N GLN A 7 21.87 -68.04 -0.52
CA GLN A 7 22.47 -66.96 0.28
C GLN A 7 21.92 -65.62 -0.27
N PHE A 8 20.68 -65.28 0.10
CA PHE A 8 20.17 -63.93 -0.06
C PHE A 8 20.65 -63.11 1.14
N SER A 9 21.57 -62.17 0.92
CA SER A 9 21.93 -61.15 1.89
C SER A 9 20.78 -60.16 2.03
N ILE A 10 19.96 -60.33 3.07
CA ILE A 10 18.98 -59.33 3.49
C ILE A 10 19.73 -58.33 4.39
N LEU A 11 20.01 -57.15 3.85
CA LEU A 11 20.52 -56.02 4.61
C LEU A 11 19.35 -55.41 5.40
N THR A 12 19.19 -55.77 6.67
CA THR A 12 18.22 -55.12 7.56
C THR A 12 18.75 -53.75 7.96
N ILE A 13 18.21 -52.71 7.37
CA ILE A 13 18.40 -51.32 7.82
C ILE A 13 17.52 -51.14 9.07
N SER A 14 18.14 -51.17 10.25
CA SER A 14 17.48 -50.76 11.50
C SER A 14 17.29 -49.24 11.48
N LEU A 15 16.10 -48.80 11.07
CA LEU A 15 15.69 -47.40 11.16
C LEU A 15 15.38 -47.08 12.64
N LEU A 16 16.34 -46.45 13.33
CA LEU A 16 16.14 -45.89 14.66
C LEU A 16 15.25 -44.65 14.53
N ILE A 17 13.94 -44.84 14.70
CA ILE A 17 12.98 -43.74 14.83
C ILE A 17 13.22 -43.14 16.23
N PHE A 18 14.00 -42.07 16.30
CA PHE A 18 13.97 -41.17 17.45
C PHE A 18 12.62 -40.43 17.42
N GLY A 19 11.60 -41.07 17.99
CA GLY A 19 10.38 -40.38 18.36
C GLY A 19 10.71 -39.44 19.51
N THR A 20 10.95 -38.16 19.23
CA THR A 20 10.80 -37.14 20.25
C THR A 20 9.31 -37.09 20.57
N ALA A 21 8.89 -37.88 21.54
CA ALA A 21 7.64 -37.64 22.23
C ALA A 21 7.76 -36.23 22.81
N ALA A 22 7.17 -35.24 22.13
CA ALA A 22 6.90 -33.97 22.74
C ALA A 22 6.08 -34.31 23.99
N VAL A 23 6.71 -34.22 25.16
CA VAL A 23 5.99 -34.24 26.42
C VAL A 23 5.05 -33.06 26.31
N THR A 24 3.79 -33.32 26.00
CA THR A 24 2.75 -32.32 26.04
C THR A 24 2.61 -31.94 27.49
N ARG A 25 3.38 -30.93 27.92
CA ARG A 25 3.22 -30.31 29.22
C ARG A 25 1.75 -29.87 29.29
N ALA A 26 1.04 -30.33 30.31
CA ALA A 26 -0.34 -29.94 30.50
C ALA A 26 -0.41 -28.41 30.51
N ALA A 27 -1.39 -27.85 29.81
CA ALA A 27 -1.60 -26.42 29.80
C ALA A 27 -1.78 -25.90 31.23
N ASP A 28 -1.08 -24.84 31.58
CA ASP A 28 -1.17 -24.20 32.90
C ASP A 28 -1.43 -22.70 32.69
N PRO A 29 -2.71 -22.30 32.58
CA PRO A 29 -3.08 -20.92 32.30
C PRO A 29 -2.64 -19.94 33.39
N ALA A 30 -2.54 -20.38 34.65
CA ALA A 30 -2.13 -19.52 35.75
C ALA A 30 -0.62 -19.24 35.68
N ALA A 31 0.20 -20.27 35.45
CA ALA A 31 1.62 -20.09 35.22
C ALA A 31 1.89 -19.30 33.93
N ALA A 32 1.11 -19.53 32.87
CA ALA A 32 1.21 -18.76 31.64
C ALA A 32 0.93 -17.27 31.87
N ALA A 33 -0.12 -16.93 32.64
CA ALA A 33 -0.44 -15.55 32.98
C ALA A 33 0.68 -14.89 33.81
N ALA A 34 1.30 -15.61 34.75
CA ALA A 34 2.43 -15.08 35.52
C ALA A 34 3.63 -14.73 34.63
N HIS A 35 3.99 -15.63 33.70
CA HIS A 35 5.04 -15.37 32.71
C HIS A 35 4.67 -14.23 31.76
N GLY A 36 3.42 -14.16 31.29
CA GLY A 36 2.94 -13.07 30.44
C GLY A 36 3.01 -11.70 31.12
N ASN A 37 2.57 -11.60 32.38
CA ASN A 37 2.64 -10.38 33.16
C ASN A 37 4.09 -9.92 33.38
N LYS A 38 4.99 -10.86 33.71
CA LYS A 38 6.41 -10.56 33.84
C LYS A 38 7.03 -10.10 32.51
N GLY A 39 6.63 -10.72 31.39
CA GLY A 39 7.01 -10.28 30.05
C GLY A 39 6.57 -8.84 29.78
N HIS A 40 5.35 -8.48 30.16
CA HIS A 40 4.82 -7.13 30.04
C HIS A 40 5.61 -6.11 30.86
N GLU A 41 5.90 -6.40 32.13
CA GLU A 41 6.72 -5.53 33.01
C GLU A 41 8.12 -5.30 32.44
N LEU A 42 8.78 -6.37 31.95
CA LEU A 42 10.09 -6.29 31.31
C LEU A 42 10.05 -5.45 30.04
N SER A 43 8.99 -5.58 29.23
CA SER A 43 8.79 -4.75 28.04
C SER A 43 8.67 -3.27 28.39
N GLN A 44 7.93 -2.92 29.46
CA GLN A 44 7.81 -1.53 29.92
C GLN A 44 9.15 -0.99 30.44
N ALA A 45 10.00 -1.85 30.99
CA ALA A 45 11.37 -1.53 31.38
C ALA A 45 12.37 -1.53 30.21
N ALA A 46 11.91 -1.63 28.95
CA ALA A 46 12.72 -1.74 27.73
C ALA A 46 13.70 -2.94 27.69
N LYS A 47 13.46 -3.96 28.51
CA LYS A 47 14.23 -5.22 28.55
C LYS A 47 13.65 -6.24 27.59
N TYR A 48 13.76 -5.94 26.29
CA TYR A 48 13.00 -6.67 25.26
C TYR A 48 13.37 -8.15 25.13
N ASP A 49 14.66 -8.50 25.19
CA ASP A 49 15.08 -9.91 25.08
C ASP A 49 14.60 -10.75 26.28
N GLU A 50 14.65 -10.19 27.50
CA GLU A 50 14.11 -10.84 28.69
C GLU A 50 12.58 -11.00 28.59
N ALA A 51 11.89 -9.96 28.11
CA ALA A 51 10.44 -9.99 27.90
C ALA A 51 10.03 -11.09 26.90
N ILE A 52 10.74 -11.21 25.77
CA ILE A 52 10.51 -12.24 24.75
C ILE A 52 10.65 -13.65 25.35
N VAL A 53 11.65 -13.88 26.21
CA VAL A 53 11.84 -15.16 26.89
C VAL A 53 10.64 -15.49 27.78
N GLU A 54 10.16 -14.53 28.58
CA GLU A 54 9.01 -14.76 29.46
C GLU A 54 7.72 -14.99 28.67
N TYR A 55 7.45 -14.22 27.61
CA TYR A 55 6.31 -14.49 26.73
C TYR A 55 6.40 -15.85 26.03
N THR A 56 7.61 -16.30 25.68
CA THR A 56 7.80 -17.62 25.06
C THR A 56 7.43 -18.75 26.04
N LYS A 57 7.87 -18.66 27.30
CA LYS A 57 7.43 -19.59 28.36
C LYS A 57 5.91 -19.55 28.56
N ALA A 58 5.31 -18.36 28.53
CA ALA A 58 3.87 -18.21 28.64
C ALA A 58 3.12 -18.94 27.51
N ILE A 59 3.61 -18.80 26.27
CA ILE A 59 3.05 -19.46 25.08
C ILE A 59 3.22 -20.97 25.14
N GLU A 60 4.37 -21.48 25.61
CA GLU A 60 4.56 -22.92 25.81
C GLU A 60 3.54 -23.52 26.81
N LEU A 61 3.15 -22.75 27.83
CA LEU A 61 2.17 -23.14 28.85
C LEU A 61 0.72 -22.94 28.42
N SER A 62 0.46 -21.99 27.52
CA SER A 62 -0.87 -21.69 26.99
C SER A 62 -0.81 -21.34 25.50
N PRO A 63 -0.59 -22.33 24.61
CA PRO A 63 -0.28 -22.10 23.20
C PRO A 63 -1.46 -21.57 22.37
N LYS A 64 -2.66 -21.52 22.96
CA LYS A 64 -3.88 -20.99 22.33
C LYS A 64 -4.30 -19.62 22.86
N ASP A 65 -3.57 -19.04 23.84
CA ASP A 65 -3.87 -17.69 24.31
C ASP A 65 -3.34 -16.66 23.29
N VAL A 66 -4.27 -16.12 22.51
CA VAL A 66 -4.02 -15.17 21.42
C VAL A 66 -3.30 -13.91 21.91
N ARG A 67 -3.60 -13.46 23.15
CA ARG A 67 -3.03 -12.24 23.71
C ARG A 67 -1.51 -12.33 23.84
N LEU A 68 -0.99 -13.51 24.20
CA LEU A 68 0.44 -13.72 24.36
C LEU A 68 1.21 -13.54 23.04
N TYR A 69 0.63 -13.98 21.92
CA TYR A 69 1.23 -13.77 20.60
C TYR A 69 1.20 -12.29 20.21
N VAL A 70 0.05 -11.61 20.40
CA VAL A 70 -0.04 -10.17 20.10
C VAL A 70 0.97 -9.38 20.94
N ASP A 71 1.04 -9.64 22.24
CA ASP A 71 1.94 -8.93 23.15
C ASP A 71 3.42 -9.20 22.80
N ARG A 72 3.80 -10.45 22.56
CA ARG A 72 5.18 -10.77 22.15
C ARG A 72 5.51 -10.17 20.78
N GLY A 73 4.56 -10.17 19.85
CA GLY A 73 4.70 -9.52 18.55
C GLY A 73 4.95 -8.00 18.66
N LEU A 74 4.28 -7.32 19.60
CA LEU A 74 4.54 -5.92 19.91
C LEU A 74 5.97 -5.69 20.42
N VAL A 75 6.46 -6.57 21.30
CA VAL A 75 7.85 -6.53 21.80
C VAL A 75 8.84 -6.76 20.66
N TYR A 76 8.64 -7.78 19.83
CA TYR A 76 9.47 -8.04 18.66
C TYR A 76 9.56 -6.83 17.74
N ARG A 77 8.42 -6.21 17.41
CA ARG A 77 8.36 -5.02 16.55
C ARG A 77 9.13 -3.85 17.17
N THR A 78 8.99 -3.62 18.47
CA THR A 78 9.70 -2.57 19.19
C THR A 78 11.21 -2.82 19.24
N ALA A 79 11.62 -4.08 19.33
CA ALA A 79 13.01 -4.54 19.23
C ALA A 79 13.53 -4.63 17.78
N ALA A 80 12.80 -4.10 16.79
CA ALA A 80 13.12 -4.16 15.35
C ALA A 80 13.26 -5.59 14.76
N LYS A 81 12.73 -6.61 15.45
CA LYS A 81 12.63 -8.01 15.00
C LYS A 81 11.33 -8.20 14.21
N VAL A 82 11.26 -7.56 13.06
CA VAL A 82 10.02 -7.43 12.28
C VAL A 82 9.48 -8.78 11.75
N PRO A 83 10.29 -9.70 11.21
CA PRO A 83 9.80 -11.00 10.76
C PRO A 83 9.12 -11.81 11.88
N GLU A 84 9.68 -11.80 13.08
CA GLU A 84 9.15 -12.48 14.26
C GLU A 84 7.84 -11.84 14.72
N ALA A 85 7.75 -10.51 14.71
CA ALA A 85 6.50 -9.80 14.98
C ALA A 85 5.39 -10.19 13.99
N MET A 86 5.71 -10.24 12.70
CA MET A 86 4.76 -10.64 11.65
C MET A 86 4.28 -12.08 11.82
N ALA A 87 5.16 -13.00 12.24
CA ALA A 87 4.80 -14.38 12.54
C ALA A 87 3.83 -14.47 13.72
N ASP A 88 4.09 -13.74 14.80
CA ASP A 88 3.23 -13.72 15.99
C ASP A 88 1.86 -13.07 15.72
N PHE A 89 1.80 -11.95 15.00
CA PHE A 89 0.51 -11.36 14.61
C PHE A 89 -0.28 -12.26 13.66
N THR A 90 0.39 -12.94 12.73
CA THR A 90 -0.26 -13.94 11.87
C THR A 90 -0.78 -15.11 12.70
N LYS A 91 -0.02 -15.57 13.69
CA LYS A 91 -0.47 -16.65 14.56
C LYS A 91 -1.69 -16.26 15.39
N ALA A 92 -1.74 -15.03 15.88
CA ALA A 92 -2.89 -14.49 16.58
C ALA A 92 -4.16 -14.52 15.70
N ILE A 93 -4.04 -14.10 14.44
CA ILE A 93 -5.15 -14.12 13.46
C ILE A 93 -5.57 -15.56 13.11
N GLU A 94 -4.62 -16.50 12.98
CA GLU A 94 -4.94 -17.92 12.74
C GLU A 94 -5.74 -18.54 13.90
N LEU A 95 -5.34 -18.24 15.14
CA LEU A 95 -5.99 -18.75 16.35
C LEU A 95 -7.37 -18.11 16.56
N GLU A 96 -7.50 -16.82 16.27
CA GLU A 96 -8.75 -16.09 16.36
C GLU A 96 -8.94 -15.19 15.12
N PRO A 97 -9.67 -15.68 14.09
CA PRO A 97 -9.88 -14.92 12.83
C PRO A 97 -10.65 -13.61 12.98
N LYS A 98 -11.21 -13.32 14.15
CA LYS A 98 -11.90 -12.07 14.51
C LYS A 98 -11.07 -11.20 15.46
N ASN A 99 -9.78 -11.51 15.65
CA ASN A 99 -8.90 -10.73 16.50
C ASN A 99 -8.51 -9.42 15.79
N GLU A 100 -9.24 -8.36 16.10
CA GLU A 100 -9.02 -7.03 15.52
C GLU A 100 -7.61 -6.52 15.73
N LEU A 101 -7.08 -6.68 16.94
CA LEU A 101 -5.76 -6.18 17.31
C LEU A 101 -4.64 -6.85 16.49
N GLY A 102 -4.76 -8.15 16.21
CA GLY A 102 -3.83 -8.88 15.35
C GLY A 102 -3.78 -8.31 13.93
N TYR A 103 -4.95 -8.04 13.32
CA TYR A 103 -5.01 -7.37 12.02
C TYR A 103 -4.45 -5.94 12.08
N PHE A 104 -4.85 -5.15 13.09
CA PHE A 104 -4.37 -3.78 13.24
C PHE A 104 -2.84 -3.72 13.36
N GLU A 105 -2.24 -4.55 14.20
CA GLU A 105 -0.80 -4.57 14.44
C GLU A 105 -0.01 -5.10 13.25
N ARG A 106 -0.52 -6.12 12.56
CA ARG A 106 0.09 -6.60 11.31
C ARG A 106 0.01 -5.55 10.21
N GLY A 107 -1.16 -4.93 10.02
CA GLY A 107 -1.35 -3.83 9.06
C GLY A 107 -0.46 -2.63 9.34
N ARG A 108 -0.31 -2.24 10.61
CA ARG A 108 0.60 -1.18 11.05
C ARG A 108 2.07 -1.53 10.77
N THR A 109 2.45 -2.79 10.94
CA THR A 109 3.81 -3.27 10.68
C THR A 109 4.11 -3.26 9.17
N LEU A 110 3.18 -3.76 8.36
CA LEU A 110 3.25 -3.75 6.89
C LEU A 110 3.36 -2.33 6.34
N LEU A 111 2.62 -1.37 6.90
CA LEU A 111 2.76 0.04 6.56
C LEU A 111 4.17 0.55 6.82
N GLY A 112 4.77 0.22 7.96
CA GLY A 112 6.16 0.56 8.28
C GLY A 112 7.19 -0.07 7.33
N GLN A 113 6.85 -1.19 6.69
CA GLN A 113 7.64 -1.85 5.64
C GLN A 113 7.30 -1.35 4.23
N ASN A 114 6.46 -0.32 4.08
CA ASN A 114 5.96 0.21 2.81
C ASN A 114 5.17 -0.81 1.97
N GLN A 115 4.65 -1.88 2.58
CA GLN A 115 3.80 -2.88 1.93
C GLN A 115 2.34 -2.42 1.95
N PHE A 116 2.05 -1.35 1.21
CA PHE A 116 0.81 -0.59 1.35
C PHE A 116 -0.47 -1.38 1.04
N ASP A 117 -0.50 -2.19 -0.02
CA ASP A 117 -1.71 -2.97 -0.37
C ASP A 117 -2.04 -4.05 0.68
N ALA A 118 -1.01 -4.71 1.21
CA ALA A 118 -1.16 -5.67 2.30
C ALA A 118 -1.61 -4.96 3.59
N ALA A 119 -1.02 -3.80 3.89
CA ALA A 119 -1.43 -2.96 5.01
C ALA A 119 -2.91 -2.53 4.91
N LEU A 120 -3.37 -2.11 3.72
CA LEU A 120 -4.78 -1.77 3.49
C LEU A 120 -5.70 -2.96 3.76
N THR A 121 -5.31 -4.17 3.33
CA THR A 121 -6.12 -5.38 3.55
C THR A 121 -6.35 -5.62 5.04
N ASP A 122 -5.28 -5.60 5.83
CA ASP A 122 -5.36 -5.82 7.27
C ASP A 122 -6.04 -4.67 8.02
N LEU A 123 -5.72 -3.42 7.69
CA LEU A 123 -6.33 -2.24 8.32
C LEU A 123 -7.84 -2.14 8.01
N ASN A 124 -8.27 -2.52 6.80
CA ASN A 124 -9.68 -2.64 6.47
C ASN A 124 -10.37 -3.67 7.36
N LYS A 125 -9.74 -4.84 7.56
CA LYS A 125 -10.31 -5.88 8.41
C LYS A 125 -10.37 -5.45 9.88
N ALA A 126 -9.35 -4.76 10.38
CA ALA A 126 -9.36 -4.20 11.72
C ALA A 126 -10.51 -3.20 11.93
N ILE A 127 -10.74 -2.29 10.98
CA ILE A 127 -11.84 -1.32 11.03
C ILE A 127 -13.22 -2.02 10.94
N GLU A 128 -13.34 -3.06 10.11
CA GLU A 128 -14.57 -3.87 10.03
C GLU A 128 -14.91 -4.51 11.38
N LEU A 129 -13.89 -5.03 12.08
CA LEU A 129 -14.05 -5.69 13.38
C LEU A 129 -14.25 -4.67 14.53
N ASN A 130 -13.60 -3.52 14.46
CA ASN A 130 -13.74 -2.42 15.44
C ASN A 130 -13.82 -1.05 14.74
N PRO A 131 -15.03 -0.58 14.41
CA PRO A 131 -15.22 0.72 13.76
C PRO A 131 -14.92 1.92 14.67
N ASN A 132 -14.61 1.70 15.96
CA ASN A 132 -14.24 2.76 16.89
C ASN A 132 -12.71 2.92 17.04
N ASN A 133 -11.89 2.07 16.40
CA ASN A 133 -10.44 2.23 16.44
C ASN A 133 -9.98 3.37 15.52
N MET A 134 -9.93 4.60 16.06
CA MET A 134 -9.52 5.78 15.29
C MET A 134 -8.08 5.71 14.80
N VAL A 135 -7.20 5.01 15.53
CA VAL A 135 -5.81 4.81 15.09
C VAL A 135 -5.74 3.92 13.85
N ALA A 136 -6.66 2.96 13.70
CA ALA A 136 -6.76 2.17 12.47
C ALA A 136 -7.15 3.04 11.26
N PHE A 137 -8.10 3.96 11.42
CA PHE A 137 -8.45 4.95 10.37
C PHE A 137 -7.25 5.84 10.02
N GLU A 138 -6.53 6.36 11.01
CA GLU A 138 -5.33 7.17 10.75
C GLU A 138 -4.26 6.40 9.98
N ARG A 139 -3.99 5.15 10.36
CA ARG A 139 -3.00 4.31 9.68
C ARG A 139 -3.46 3.97 8.27
N ARG A 140 -4.75 3.72 8.05
CA ARG A 140 -5.30 3.47 6.72
C ARG A 140 -5.26 4.73 5.85
N GLY A 141 -5.60 5.89 6.41
CA GLY A 141 -5.46 7.19 5.76
C GLY A 141 -4.02 7.49 5.36
N LEU A 142 -3.05 7.17 6.23
CA LEU A 142 -1.62 7.28 5.91
C LEU A 142 -1.21 6.31 4.79
N THR A 143 -1.77 5.11 4.78
CA THR A 143 -1.52 4.14 3.71
C THR A 143 -2.06 4.64 2.36
N TYR A 144 -3.29 5.16 2.34
CA TYR A 144 -3.88 5.78 1.15
C TYR A 144 -3.09 7.00 0.67
N HIS A 145 -2.61 7.84 1.60
CA HIS A 145 -1.75 8.98 1.28
C HIS A 145 -0.47 8.50 0.57
N ASN A 146 0.24 7.49 1.09
CA ASN A 146 1.44 6.97 0.42
C ASN A 146 1.16 6.38 -0.97
N LEU A 147 -0.03 5.82 -1.18
CA LEU A 147 -0.50 5.35 -2.48
C LEU A 147 -1.04 6.46 -3.39
N ARG A 148 -0.99 7.73 -2.97
CA ARG A 148 -1.58 8.89 -3.67
C ARG A 148 -3.10 8.80 -3.89
N LYS A 149 -3.78 7.99 -3.09
CA LYS A 149 -5.25 7.89 -3.01
C LYS A 149 -5.78 8.96 -2.06
N TRP A 150 -5.66 10.21 -2.51
CA TRP A 150 -5.81 11.39 -1.63
C TRP A 150 -7.21 11.54 -1.05
N ASN A 151 -8.25 11.25 -1.84
CA ASN A 151 -9.63 11.39 -1.39
C ASN A 151 -9.97 10.38 -0.29
N GLU A 152 -9.50 9.14 -0.43
CA GLU A 152 -9.67 8.08 0.57
C GLU A 152 -8.89 8.41 1.85
N ALA A 153 -7.69 8.97 1.73
CA ALA A 153 -6.93 9.46 2.87
C ALA A 153 -7.66 10.59 3.62
N ILE A 154 -8.19 11.58 2.90
CA ILE A 154 -8.97 12.68 3.47
C ILE A 154 -10.22 12.16 4.18
N ALA A 155 -10.92 11.17 3.61
CA ALA A 155 -12.09 10.57 4.22
C ALA A 155 -11.75 9.93 5.58
N ASP A 156 -10.67 9.13 5.63
CA ASP A 156 -10.24 8.48 6.87
C ASP A 156 -9.79 9.48 7.94
N TYR A 157 -9.01 10.50 7.57
CA TYR A 157 -8.63 11.54 8.52
C TYR A 157 -9.83 12.36 9.00
N THR A 158 -10.83 12.57 8.13
CA THR A 158 -12.07 13.26 8.51
C THR A 158 -12.86 12.46 9.55
N VAL A 159 -12.96 11.13 9.40
CA VAL A 159 -13.57 10.27 10.43
C VAL A 159 -12.86 10.44 11.78
N ALA A 160 -11.52 10.38 11.78
CA ALA A 160 -10.74 10.55 13.00
C ALA A 160 -10.95 11.93 13.65
N ILE A 161 -10.96 13.01 12.87
CA ILE A 161 -11.18 14.39 13.35
C ILE A 161 -12.62 14.59 13.86
N THR A 162 -13.62 14.01 13.19
CA THR A 162 -15.02 14.10 13.64
C THR A 162 -15.22 13.41 14.99
N LYS A 163 -14.53 12.29 15.22
CA LYS A 163 -14.60 11.57 16.50
C LYS A 163 -13.80 12.26 17.60
N ASP A 164 -12.60 12.75 17.27
CA ASP A 164 -11.72 13.50 18.15
C ASP A 164 -11.19 14.75 17.44
N PRO A 165 -11.83 15.91 17.64
CA PRO A 165 -11.38 17.19 17.07
C PRO A 165 -10.03 17.65 17.61
N THR A 166 -9.51 17.03 18.67
CA THR A 166 -8.20 17.35 19.26
C THR A 166 -7.07 16.50 18.69
N ASN A 167 -7.37 15.64 17.73
CA ASN A 167 -6.40 14.76 17.10
C ASN A 167 -5.46 15.53 16.15
N VAL A 168 -4.37 16.03 16.73
CA VAL A 168 -3.35 16.82 16.02
C VAL A 168 -2.76 16.04 14.84
N MET A 169 -2.58 14.73 14.96
CA MET A 169 -2.00 13.94 13.88
C MET A 169 -2.95 13.85 12.68
N ALA A 170 -4.25 13.59 12.91
CA ALA A 170 -5.23 13.53 11.84
C ALA A 170 -5.39 14.89 11.14
N LEU A 171 -5.43 16.00 11.91
CA LEU A 171 -5.44 17.36 11.37
C LEU A 171 -4.23 17.63 10.48
N ARG A 172 -3.01 17.39 10.99
CA ARG A 172 -1.76 17.56 10.23
C ARG A 172 -1.76 16.72 8.96
N LYS A 173 -2.16 15.45 9.05
CA LYS A 173 -2.13 14.55 7.89
C LYS A 173 -3.19 14.85 6.83
N ARG A 174 -4.36 15.36 7.24
CA ARG A 174 -5.36 15.85 6.29
C ARG A 174 -4.88 17.13 5.60
N ALA A 175 -4.27 18.06 6.34
CA ALA A 175 -3.61 19.23 5.77
C ALA A 175 -2.48 18.87 4.79
N ASP A 176 -1.60 17.93 5.17
CA ASP A 176 -0.52 17.42 4.30
C ASP A 176 -1.10 16.82 3.00
N THR A 177 -2.27 16.19 3.07
CA THR A 177 -2.94 15.59 1.91
C THR A 177 -3.55 16.66 1.01
N TYR A 178 -4.24 17.66 1.57
CA TYR A 178 -4.70 18.83 0.79
C TYR A 178 -3.53 19.58 0.15
N TYR A 179 -2.42 19.70 0.88
CA TYR A 179 -1.17 20.25 0.35
C TYR A 179 -0.68 19.46 -0.87
N ALA A 180 -0.61 18.13 -0.79
CA ALA A 180 -0.20 17.28 -1.91
C ALA A 180 -1.11 17.45 -3.16
N MET A 181 -2.35 17.90 -2.97
CA MET A 181 -3.31 18.21 -4.03
C MET A 181 -3.27 19.68 -4.49
N ASN A 182 -2.36 20.51 -3.96
CA ASN A 182 -2.32 21.98 -4.14
C ASN A 182 -3.61 22.70 -3.67
N GLN A 183 -4.38 22.09 -2.77
CA GLN A 183 -5.61 22.63 -2.19
C GLN A 183 -5.31 23.40 -0.90
N PHE A 184 -4.43 24.40 -0.97
CA PHE A 184 -3.92 25.14 0.18
C PHE A 184 -5.02 25.75 1.07
N GLN A 185 -6.11 26.24 0.46
CA GLN A 185 -7.25 26.80 1.18
C GLN A 185 -7.94 25.79 2.11
N LEU A 186 -7.95 24.50 1.74
CA LEU A 186 -8.54 23.44 2.56
C LEU A 186 -7.58 22.95 3.65
N ALA A 187 -6.26 23.11 3.46
CA ALA A 187 -5.26 22.75 4.46
C ALA A 187 -5.18 23.73 5.63
N LEU A 188 -5.47 25.01 5.38
CA LEU A 188 -5.28 26.10 6.35
C LEU A 188 -6.05 25.89 7.68
N PRO A 189 -7.36 25.57 7.69
CA PRO A 189 -8.12 25.42 8.93
C PRO A 189 -7.59 24.27 9.81
N ASP A 190 -7.11 23.19 9.19
CA ASP A 190 -6.56 22.04 9.90
C ASP A 190 -5.23 22.38 10.58
N LEU A 191 -4.37 23.16 9.91
CA LEU A 191 -3.09 23.62 10.48
C LEU A 191 -3.31 24.64 11.59
N GLU A 192 -4.28 25.55 11.45
CA GLU A 192 -4.64 26.51 12.50
C GLU A 192 -5.19 25.80 13.75
N ALA A 193 -6.08 24.82 13.55
CA ALA A 193 -6.59 23.99 14.63
C ALA A 193 -5.46 23.19 15.32
N ALA A 194 -4.58 22.57 14.54
CA ALA A 194 -3.42 21.85 15.07
C ALA A 194 -2.47 22.76 15.87
N LEU A 195 -2.20 23.98 15.37
CA LEU A 195 -1.34 24.96 16.04
C LEU A 195 -1.94 25.44 17.35
N LYS A 196 -3.26 25.62 17.41
CA LYS A 196 -3.96 25.97 18.66
C LYS A 196 -3.80 24.91 19.73
N LEU A 197 -3.81 23.63 19.34
CA LEU A 197 -3.66 22.49 20.24
C LEU A 197 -2.21 22.27 20.68
N LYS A 198 -1.25 22.54 19.79
CA LYS A 198 0.20 22.48 20.09
C LYS A 198 0.91 23.76 19.66
N PRO A 199 0.79 24.85 20.45
CA PRO A 199 1.51 26.08 20.18
C PRO A 199 3.02 25.82 20.21
N GLY A 200 3.73 26.16 19.14
CA GLY A 200 5.18 26.01 19.05
C GLY A 200 5.69 24.68 18.47
N ASP A 201 4.80 23.81 17.95
CA ASP A 201 5.24 22.65 17.16
C ASP A 201 5.89 23.15 15.84
N PRO A 202 7.20 22.92 15.63
CA PRO A 202 7.93 23.48 14.49
C PRO A 202 7.39 22.99 13.15
N ASP A 203 6.93 21.75 13.07
CA ASP A 203 6.41 21.18 11.83
C ASP A 203 5.09 21.84 11.44
N ILE A 204 4.20 22.05 12.42
CA ILE A 204 2.92 22.73 12.18
C ILE A 204 3.18 24.17 11.71
N MET A 205 4.07 24.89 12.40
CA MET A 205 4.42 26.27 12.05
C MET A 205 5.02 26.36 10.64
N GLN A 206 5.94 25.47 10.30
CA GLN A 206 6.55 25.41 8.98
C GLN A 206 5.51 25.11 7.89
N ASN A 207 4.64 24.12 8.11
CA ASN A 207 3.58 23.78 7.17
C ASN A 207 2.59 24.94 6.99
N LEU A 208 2.22 25.62 8.07
CA LEU A 208 1.32 26.78 8.03
C LEU A 208 1.94 27.95 7.24
N GLN A 209 3.19 28.30 7.52
CA GLN A 209 3.92 29.35 6.79
C GLN A 209 3.99 29.03 5.29
N TYR A 210 4.29 27.78 4.96
CA TYR A 210 4.35 27.33 3.57
C TYR A 210 2.99 27.43 2.86
N VAL A 211 1.91 26.95 3.49
CA VAL A 211 0.54 27.04 2.96
C VAL A 211 0.14 28.51 2.74
N GLN A 212 0.43 29.39 3.70
CA GLN A 212 0.15 30.83 3.58
C GLN A 212 0.93 31.47 2.43
N ALA A 213 2.22 31.15 2.28
CA ALA A 213 3.04 31.67 1.18
C ALA A 213 2.49 31.25 -0.20
N LYS A 214 2.05 30.00 -0.35
CA LYS A 214 1.45 29.50 -1.61
C LYS A 214 0.10 30.14 -1.92
N MET A 215 -0.66 30.53 -0.89
CA MET A 215 -1.90 31.28 -1.06
C MET A 215 -1.66 32.76 -1.41
N ALA A 216 -0.57 33.34 -0.93
CA ALA A 216 -0.20 34.74 -1.17
C ALA A 216 0.42 34.96 -2.56
N THR A 217 1.02 33.94 -3.18
CA THR A 217 1.46 34.04 -4.58
C THR A 217 0.23 34.07 -5.50
N PRO A 218 0.00 35.15 -6.27
CA PRO A 218 -1.06 35.15 -7.28
C PRO A 218 -0.86 33.95 -8.19
N ARG A 219 -1.93 33.25 -8.57
CA ARG A 219 -1.84 32.33 -9.72
C ARG A 219 -1.22 33.14 -10.86
N PRO A 220 -0.25 32.59 -11.62
CA PRO A 220 0.17 33.24 -12.85
C PRO A 220 -1.10 33.61 -13.58
N VAL A 221 -1.28 34.90 -13.86
CA VAL A 221 -2.28 35.30 -14.84
C VAL A 221 -1.81 34.58 -16.09
N VAL A 222 -2.42 33.44 -16.40
CA VAL A 222 -2.36 32.90 -17.75
C VAL A 222 -3.00 34.03 -18.52
N GLN A 223 -2.17 34.90 -19.12
CA GLN A 223 -2.68 35.84 -20.10
C GLN A 223 -3.47 34.94 -21.04
N ALA A 224 -4.79 35.16 -21.12
CA ALA A 224 -5.59 34.53 -22.14
C ALA A 224 -4.75 34.67 -23.43
N PRO A 225 -4.50 33.56 -24.17
CA PRO A 225 -3.63 33.60 -25.32
C PRO A 225 -4.00 34.86 -26.08
N VAL A 226 -3.05 35.79 -26.23
CA VAL A 226 -3.30 37.09 -26.86
C VAL A 226 -4.11 36.74 -28.08
N VAL A 227 -5.40 37.14 -28.10
CA VAL A 227 -6.28 36.77 -29.19
C VAL A 227 -5.57 37.36 -30.40
N ALA A 228 -4.98 36.49 -31.22
CA ALA A 228 -4.29 36.94 -32.40
C ALA A 228 -5.31 37.82 -33.14
N PRO A 229 -4.92 39.04 -33.59
CA PRO A 229 -5.84 39.90 -34.29
C PRO A 229 -6.56 39.05 -35.33
N THR A 230 -7.89 39.10 -35.33
CA THR A 230 -8.71 38.33 -36.28
C THR A 230 -8.09 38.52 -37.66
N PRO A 231 -7.64 37.43 -38.32
CA PRO A 231 -7.05 37.57 -39.64
C PRO A 231 -8.05 38.33 -40.52
N PRO A 232 -7.56 39.28 -41.36
CA PRO A 232 -8.45 39.97 -42.28
C PRO A 232 -9.25 38.94 -43.09
N PRO A 233 -10.51 39.25 -43.44
CA PRO A 233 -11.35 38.31 -44.18
C PRO A 233 -10.57 37.80 -45.38
N SER A 234 -10.47 36.47 -45.48
CA SER A 234 -9.81 35.80 -46.58
C SER A 234 -10.37 36.33 -47.90
N GLU A 235 -9.50 36.85 -48.77
CA GLU A 235 -9.89 37.18 -50.14
C GLU A 235 -10.63 35.98 -50.76
N PRO A 236 -11.68 36.21 -51.57
CA PRO A 236 -12.42 35.12 -52.20
C PRO A 236 -11.43 34.21 -52.92
N MET A 237 -11.47 32.92 -52.60
CA MET A 237 -10.60 31.89 -53.20
C MET A 237 -10.59 32.04 -54.72
N SER A 238 -9.53 32.63 -55.27
CA SER A 238 -9.21 32.44 -56.68
C SER A 238 -8.68 31.01 -56.78
N MET A 239 -9.56 30.10 -57.19
CA MET A 239 -9.21 28.71 -57.48
C MET A 239 -8.31 28.70 -58.72
N GLN A 240 -7.02 28.99 -58.55
CA GLN A 240 -6.03 28.69 -59.56
C GLN A 240 -5.79 27.18 -59.55
N MET A 241 -6.56 26.50 -60.39
CA MET A 241 -6.35 25.11 -60.74
C MET A 241 -4.98 25.00 -61.45
N LYS A 242 -3.94 24.60 -60.72
CA LYS A 242 -2.65 24.21 -61.30
C LYS A 242 -2.89 22.93 -62.11
N ILE A 243 -3.13 23.08 -63.40
CA ILE A 243 -3.15 21.97 -64.36
C ILE A 243 -1.71 21.48 -64.53
N GLY A 244 -1.31 20.56 -63.65
CA GLY A 244 -0.07 19.82 -63.75
C GLY A 244 -0.18 18.76 -64.85
N ILE A 245 0.34 19.10 -66.02
CA ILE A 245 0.87 18.27 -67.13
C ILE A 245 0.60 16.75 -66.97
N GLY A 246 -0.51 16.29 -67.55
CA GLY A 246 -0.79 14.87 -67.81
C GLY A 246 -0.92 14.54 -69.31
N ALA A 247 -0.46 15.44 -70.20
CA ALA A 247 -0.63 15.27 -71.65
C ALA A 247 0.32 14.22 -72.26
N GLY A 248 1.42 13.86 -71.59
CA GLY A 248 2.38 12.87 -72.07
C GLY A 248 1.91 11.41 -71.92
N ALA A 249 1.16 11.10 -70.86
CA ALA A 249 0.74 9.72 -70.57
C ALA A 249 -0.42 9.24 -71.45
N LEU A 250 -1.32 10.15 -71.85
CA LEU A 250 -2.49 9.82 -72.67
C LEU A 250 -2.14 9.48 -74.13
N LEU A 251 -1.12 10.13 -74.70
CA LEU A 251 -0.63 9.86 -76.06
C LEU A 251 0.00 8.45 -76.18
N VAL A 252 0.72 7.99 -75.16
CA VAL A 252 1.34 6.66 -75.16
C VAL A 252 0.26 5.55 -75.13
N ILE A 253 -0.80 5.74 -74.35
CA ILE A 253 -1.90 4.76 -74.26
C ILE A 253 -2.65 4.65 -75.59
N VAL A 254 -2.93 5.77 -76.27
CA VAL A 254 -3.62 5.76 -77.57
C VAL A 254 -2.76 5.07 -78.65
N ILE A 255 -1.45 5.32 -78.67
CA ILE A 255 -0.54 4.66 -79.62
C ILE A 255 -0.48 3.14 -79.38
N LEU A 256 -0.42 2.70 -78.11
CA LEU A 256 -0.44 1.27 -77.76
C LEU A 256 -1.74 0.59 -78.19
N ILE A 257 -2.89 1.23 -78.01
CA ILE A 257 -4.20 0.70 -78.43
C ILE A 257 -4.24 0.55 -79.97
N ILE A 258 -3.75 1.54 -80.72
CA ILE A 258 -3.73 1.48 -82.20
C ILE A 258 -2.81 0.34 -82.70
N ILE A 259 -1.67 0.12 -82.06
CA ILE A 259 -0.74 -0.97 -82.42
C ILE A 259 -1.39 -2.34 -82.14
N ILE A 260 -2.05 -2.51 -81.00
CA ILE A 260 -2.74 -3.77 -80.66
C ILE A 260 -3.91 -4.03 -81.63
N ALA A 261 -4.70 -3.01 -81.98
CA ALA A 261 -5.79 -3.14 -82.93
C ALA A 261 -5.32 -3.53 -84.34
N ARG A 262 -4.20 -2.96 -84.82
CA ARG A 262 -3.62 -3.32 -86.14
C ARG A 262 -3.00 -4.71 -86.17
N LYS A 263 -2.48 -5.21 -85.05
CA LYS A 263 -1.92 -6.58 -84.98
C LYS A 263 -3.02 -7.65 -84.97
N ARG A 264 -4.23 -7.32 -84.49
CA ARG A 264 -5.38 -8.23 -84.44
C ARG A 264 -6.14 -8.36 -85.77
N SER A 265 -5.98 -7.43 -86.72
CA SER A 265 -6.63 -7.50 -88.04
C SER A 265 -5.76 -8.13 -89.15
N ARG A 266 -4.58 -8.68 -88.82
CA ARG A 266 -3.66 -9.35 -89.78
C ARG A 266 -3.39 -10.83 -89.45
N GLY A 267 -4.22 -11.42 -88.60
CA GLY A 267 -4.14 -12.85 -88.28
C GLY A 267 -5.54 -13.42 -88.19
N TYR A 268 -6.19 -13.57 -89.34
CA TYR A 268 -7.11 -14.63 -89.79
C TYR A 268 -7.55 -14.31 -91.22
#